data_AF-X1HL32-F1
#
_entry.id   AF-X1HL32-F1
#
_cell.length_a   1.000
_cell.length_b   1.000
_cell.length_c   1.000
_cell.angle_alpha   90.00
_cell.angle_beta   90.00
_cell.angle_gamma   90.00
#
_symmetry.space_group_name_H-M   'P 1'
#
loop_
_entity.id
_entity.type
_entity.pdbx_description
1 polymer ?
#
loop_
_entity_poly.entity_id
_entity_poly.type
_entity_poly.pdbx_seq_one_letter_code
_entity_poly.pdbx_strand_id
1 'polypeptide(L)'
;MTLYNEPDAEELIKEVYAHFGLAYYESECLHRELCMILAFNSSQNKLNITRPRIEEKLVDAFSLTLGQVKDSLKNILPDILYLKLEEAVKQRNFLAHHFWFERIHLMLSIKGLRQMLEELSILTKSFSKLDEQV
;
A
#
# COMPACT_ATOMS: atom_id res chain seq x y z
N MET A 1 8.14 35.12 -8.17
CA MET A 1 9.05 34.16 -8.81
C MET A 1 8.43 32.79 -8.62
N THR A 2 7.91 32.19 -9.69
CA THR A 2 7.30 30.85 -9.64
C THR A 2 8.41 29.81 -9.47
N LEU A 3 8.27 28.88 -8.52
CA LEU A 3 9.25 27.81 -8.23
C LEU A 3 9.70 27.01 -9.44
N TYR A 4 8.87 26.95 -10.48
CA TYR A 4 9.14 26.27 -11.75
C TYR A 4 10.37 26.75 -12.53
N ASN A 5 11.04 27.82 -12.10
CA ASN A 5 12.27 28.31 -12.73
C ASN A 5 13.55 27.95 -11.96
N GLU A 6 13.45 27.17 -10.87
CA GLU A 6 14.60 26.65 -10.12
C GLU A 6 14.81 25.17 -10.49
N PRO A 7 15.95 24.80 -11.13
CA PRO A 7 16.22 23.41 -11.52
C PRO A 7 16.08 22.40 -10.38
N ASP A 8 16.47 22.80 -9.16
CA ASP A 8 16.35 21.98 -7.94
C ASP A 8 14.88 21.72 -7.55
N ALA A 9 13.97 22.66 -7.83
CA ALA A 9 12.55 22.50 -7.53
C ALA A 9 11.86 21.55 -8.51
N GLU A 10 12.23 21.58 -9.79
CA GLU A 10 11.70 20.66 -10.80
C GLU A 10 12.07 19.20 -10.48
N GLU A 11 13.32 18.96 -10.07
CA GLU A 11 13.78 17.62 -9.71
C GLU A 11 13.05 17.09 -8.47
N LEU A 12 12.92 17.91 -7.41
CA LEU A 12 12.18 17.53 -6.20
C LEU A 12 10.70 17.23 -6.50
N ILE A 13 10.07 17.91 -7.46
CA ILE A 13 8.70 17.60 -7.89
C ILE A 13 8.64 16.20 -8.52
N LYS A 14 9.60 15.84 -9.39
CA LYS A 14 9.68 14.50 -9.98
C LYS A 14 9.91 13.43 -8.92
N GLU A 15 10.79 13.69 -7.95
CA GLU A 15 11.01 12.79 -6.82
C GLU A 15 9.72 12.57 -6.02
N VAL A 16 8.90 13.61 -5.78
CA VAL A 16 7.63 13.45 -5.06
C VAL A 16 6.68 12.52 -5.81
N TYR A 17 6.57 12.64 -7.14
CA TYR A 17 5.79 11.69 -7.93
C TYR A 17 6.35 10.26 -7.88
N ALA A 18 7.67 10.11 -7.97
CA ALA A 18 8.33 8.82 -7.91
C ALA A 18 8.15 8.14 -6.55
N HIS A 19 8.32 8.89 -5.45
CA HIS A 19 8.13 8.40 -4.08
C HIS A 19 6.66 8.07 -3.80
N PHE A 20 5.71 8.81 -4.38
CA PHE A 20 4.30 8.46 -4.30
C PHE A 20 4.05 7.11 -4.99
N GLY A 21 4.58 6.94 -6.21
CA GLY A 21 4.50 5.68 -6.93
C GLY A 21 5.10 4.52 -6.15
N LEU A 22 6.27 4.72 -5.53
CA LEU A 22 6.93 3.71 -4.69
C LEU A 22 6.10 3.36 -3.44
N ALA A 23 5.62 4.35 -2.69
CA ALA A 23 4.78 4.11 -1.52
C ALA A 23 3.49 3.35 -1.89
N TYR A 24 2.87 3.71 -3.01
CA TYR A 24 1.68 3.01 -3.50
C TYR A 24 2.01 1.59 -3.97
N TYR A 25 3.12 1.40 -4.68
CA TYR A 25 3.61 0.08 -5.11
C TYR A 25 3.83 -0.86 -3.93
N GLU A 26 4.54 -0.43 -2.88
CA GLU A 26 4.75 -1.25 -1.68
C GLU A 26 3.42 -1.61 -1.00
N SER A 27 2.46 -0.67 -0.96
CA SER A 27 1.11 -0.97 -0.43
C SER A 27 0.36 -2.03 -1.26
N GLU A 28 0.62 -2.09 -2.57
CA GLU A 28 0.03 -3.08 -3.46
C GLU A 28 0.77 -4.43 -3.39
N CYS A 29 2.07 -4.48 -3.12
CA CYS A 29 2.79 -5.72 -2.77
C CYS A 29 2.14 -6.40 -1.56
N LEU A 30 1.98 -5.65 -0.47
CA LEU A 30 1.28 -6.09 0.73
C LEU A 30 -0.12 -6.61 0.44
N HIS A 31 -0.87 -5.87 -0.38
CA HIS A 31 -2.21 -6.29 -0.79
C HIS A 31 -2.18 -7.63 -1.55
N ARG A 32 -1.25 -7.80 -2.49
CA ARG A 32 -1.14 -9.03 -3.29
C ARG A 32 -0.70 -10.22 -2.46
N GLU A 33 0.23 -10.05 -1.53
CA GLU A 33 0.65 -11.11 -0.63
C GLU A 33 -0.50 -11.59 0.26
N LEU A 34 -1.26 -10.67 0.86
CA LEU A 34 -2.44 -11.02 1.65
C LEU A 34 -3.52 -11.73 0.82
N CYS A 35 -3.71 -11.32 -0.45
CA CYS A 35 -4.62 -12.03 -1.36
C CYS A 35 -4.16 -13.47 -1.60
N MET A 36 -2.86 -13.70 -1.78
CA MET A 36 -2.31 -15.05 -1.94
C MET A 36 -2.56 -15.87 -0.67
N ILE A 37 -2.25 -15.33 0.51
CA ILE A 37 -2.50 -15.99 1.80
C ILE A 37 -3.98 -16.36 1.93
N LEU A 38 -4.90 -15.45 1.62
CA LEU A 38 -6.34 -15.70 1.67
C LEU A 38 -6.75 -16.85 0.73
N ALA A 39 -6.27 -16.82 -0.51
CA ALA A 39 -6.58 -17.86 -1.50
C ALA A 39 -6.12 -19.25 -1.03
N PHE A 40 -4.87 -19.36 -0.53
CA PHE A 40 -4.32 -20.63 -0.05
C PHE A 40 -4.96 -21.13 1.26
N ASN A 41 -5.39 -20.23 2.15
CA ASN A 41 -6.06 -20.62 3.41
C ASN A 41 -7.56 -20.93 3.25
N SER A 42 -8.19 -20.49 2.16
CA SER A 42 -9.62 -20.74 1.90
C SER A 42 -9.96 -22.22 1.58
N SER A 43 -8.95 -23.07 1.40
CA SER A 43 -9.11 -24.49 1.04
C SER A 43 -9.45 -25.36 2.26
N GLN A 44 -10.75 -25.46 2.59
CA GLN A 44 -11.27 -26.27 3.70
C GLN A 44 -10.94 -27.77 3.63
N ASN A 45 -10.59 -28.31 2.45
CA ASN A 45 -10.17 -29.70 2.28
C ASN A 45 -8.85 -29.74 1.51
N LYS A 46 -7.74 -29.95 2.23
CA LYS A 46 -6.38 -30.08 1.66
C LYS A 46 -6.27 -31.17 0.58
N LEU A 47 -7.22 -32.12 0.56
CA LEU A 47 -7.31 -33.22 -0.40
C LEU A 47 -7.79 -32.81 -1.81
N ASN A 48 -8.36 -31.60 -1.98
CA ASN A 48 -8.90 -31.11 -3.27
C ASN A 48 -8.18 -29.84 -3.77
N ILE A 49 -6.94 -29.62 -3.36
CA ILE A 49 -6.13 -28.49 -3.86
C ILE A 49 -5.68 -28.84 -5.28
N THR A 50 -6.39 -28.31 -6.27
CA THR A 50 -6.01 -28.36 -7.68
C THR A 50 -5.65 -26.96 -8.17
N ARG A 51 -4.78 -26.89 -9.18
CA ARG A 51 -4.35 -25.61 -9.77
C ARG A 51 -5.55 -24.72 -10.20
N PRO A 52 -6.55 -25.22 -10.96
CA PRO A 52 -7.69 -24.39 -11.37
C PRO A 52 -8.47 -23.82 -10.18
N ARG A 53 -8.60 -24.60 -9.10
CA ARG A 53 -9.36 -24.20 -7.92
C ARG A 53 -8.63 -23.14 -7.10
N ILE A 54 -7.29 -23.17 -7.07
CA ILE A 54 -6.48 -22.10 -6.48
C ILE A 54 -6.50 -20.85 -7.38
N GLU A 55 -6.44 -21.00 -8.70
CA GLU A 55 -6.55 -19.87 -9.63
C GLU A 55 -7.91 -19.14 -9.47
N GLU A 56 -9.02 -19.87 -9.33
CA GLU A 56 -10.33 -19.28 -8.99
C GLU A 56 -10.28 -18.48 -7.69
N LYS A 57 -9.66 -19.03 -6.63
CA LYS A 57 -9.53 -18.33 -5.35
C LYS A 57 -8.63 -17.10 -5.41
N LEU A 58 -7.58 -17.13 -6.21
CA LEU A 58 -6.73 -15.97 -6.45
C LEU A 58 -7.49 -14.87 -7.19
N VAL A 59 -8.28 -15.22 -8.22
CA VAL A 59 -9.14 -14.26 -8.92
C VAL A 59 -10.12 -13.59 -7.96
N ASP A 60 -10.81 -14.39 -7.13
CA ASP A 60 -11.72 -13.88 -6.11
C ASP A 60 -10.99 -12.93 -5.15
N ALA A 61 -9.86 -13.36 -4.58
CA ALA A 61 -9.08 -12.56 -3.63
C ALA A 61 -8.56 -11.25 -4.24
N PHE A 62 -8.06 -11.30 -5.48
CA PHE A 62 -7.54 -10.12 -6.19
C PHE A 62 -8.59 -9.08 -6.56
N SER A 63 -9.88 -9.43 -6.50
CA SER A 63 -11.00 -8.49 -6.70
C SER A 63 -11.32 -7.67 -5.45
N LEU A 64 -10.83 -8.10 -4.28
CA LEU A 64 -11.07 -7.43 -3.02
C LEU A 64 -10.16 -6.21 -2.87
N THR A 65 -10.60 -5.25 -2.05
CA THR A 65 -9.75 -4.17 -1.55
C THR A 65 -8.89 -4.66 -0.39
N LEU A 66 -7.77 -3.98 -0.11
CA LEU A 66 -6.90 -4.29 1.04
C LEU A 66 -7.69 -4.41 2.36
N GLY A 67 -8.67 -3.55 2.59
CA GLY A 67 -9.55 -3.62 3.77
C GLY A 67 -10.38 -4.91 3.82
N GLN A 68 -10.99 -5.28 2.69
CA GLN A 68 -11.79 -6.52 2.58
C GLN A 68 -10.92 -7.78 2.71
N VAL A 69 -9.72 -7.80 2.14
CA VAL A 69 -8.76 -8.91 2.31
C VAL A 69 -8.35 -9.03 3.77
N LYS A 70 -7.98 -7.93 4.42
CA LYS A 70 -7.66 -7.89 5.87
C LYS A 70 -8.82 -8.45 6.69
N ASP A 71 -10.06 -8.02 6.43
CA ASP A 71 -11.23 -8.49 7.19
C ASP A 71 -11.49 -9.99 6.97
N SER A 72 -11.26 -10.49 5.76
CA SER A 72 -11.36 -11.92 5.42
C SER A 72 -10.30 -12.77 6.13
N LEU A 73 -9.15 -12.16 6.48
CA LEU A 73 -8.03 -12.79 7.16
C LEU A 73 -8.07 -12.68 8.69
N LYS A 74 -9.10 -12.05 9.27
CA LYS A 74 -9.17 -11.75 10.72
C LYS A 74 -8.96 -12.97 11.64
N ASN A 75 -9.51 -14.13 11.27
CA ASN A 75 -9.40 -15.35 12.07
C ASN A 75 -8.20 -16.24 11.66
N ILE A 76 -7.42 -15.79 10.68
CA ILE A 76 -6.26 -16.51 10.13
C ILE A 76 -4.96 -15.89 10.66
N LEU A 77 -4.90 -14.56 10.74
CA LEU A 77 -3.70 -13.84 11.18
C LEU A 77 -3.65 -13.65 12.70
N PRO A 78 -2.45 -13.54 13.29
CA PRO A 78 -2.30 -13.12 14.69
C PRO A 78 -2.89 -11.72 14.93
N ASP A 79 -3.51 -11.50 16.09
CA ASP A 79 -4.13 -10.21 16.46
C ASP A 79 -3.16 -9.01 16.33
N ILE A 80 -1.89 -9.22 16.70
CA ILE A 80 -0.84 -8.19 16.59
C ILE A 80 -0.63 -7.78 15.12
N LEU A 81 -0.68 -8.72 14.19
CA LEU A 81 -0.53 -8.45 12.76
C LEU A 81 -1.80 -7.81 12.19
N TYR A 82 -2.97 -8.27 12.62
CA TYR A 82 -4.25 -7.67 12.23
C TYR A 82 -4.32 -6.17 12.58
N LEU A 83 -3.91 -5.78 13.79
CA LEU A 83 -3.87 -4.38 14.21
C LEU A 83 -2.93 -3.52 13.35
N LYS A 84 -1.77 -4.07 12.95
CA LYS A 84 -0.86 -3.37 12.03
C LYS A 84 -1.48 -3.18 10.64
N LEU A 85 -2.22 -4.19 10.16
CA LEU A 85 -2.94 -4.10 8.89
C LEU A 85 -4.08 -3.08 8.92
N GLU A 86 -4.73 -2.86 10.06
CA GLU A 86 -5.71 -1.77 10.19
C GLU A 86 -5.08 -0.41 9.93
N GLU A 87 -3.87 -0.19 10.44
CA GLU A 87 -3.14 1.04 10.18
C GLU A 87 -2.68 1.14 8.71
N ALA A 88 -2.17 0.05 8.14
CA ALA A 88 -1.81 0.00 6.72
C ALA A 88 -3.00 0.31 5.80
N VAL A 89 -4.21 -0.18 6.12
CA VAL A 89 -5.44 0.17 5.38
C VAL A 89 -5.73 1.66 5.42
N LYS A 90 -5.59 2.31 6.59
CA LYS A 90 -5.78 3.76 6.71
C LYS A 90 -4.75 4.53 5.89
N GLN A 91 -3.48 4.14 5.97
CA GLN A 91 -2.37 4.73 5.23
C GLN A 91 -2.58 4.60 3.71
N ARG A 92 -3.00 3.42 3.24
CA ARG A 92 -3.28 3.16 1.82
C ARG A 92 -4.48 3.98 1.33
N ASN A 93 -5.55 4.06 2.12
CA ASN A 93 -6.70 4.90 1.77
C ASN A 93 -6.34 6.38 1.72
N PHE A 94 -5.47 6.85 2.62
CA PHE A 94 -4.93 8.19 2.57
C PHE A 94 -4.14 8.44 1.26
N LEU A 95 -3.21 7.55 0.88
CA LEU A 95 -2.50 7.65 -0.40
C LEU A 95 -3.46 7.67 -1.60
N ALA A 96 -4.45 6.78 -1.61
CA ALA A 96 -5.36 6.60 -2.75
C ALA A 96 -6.36 7.76 -2.93
N HIS A 97 -6.80 8.40 -1.84
CA HIS A 97 -7.95 9.31 -1.87
C HIS A 97 -7.66 10.73 -1.40
N HIS A 98 -6.63 10.92 -0.57
CA HIS A 98 -6.48 12.16 0.20
C HIS A 98 -5.13 12.85 -0.02
N PHE A 99 -4.05 12.09 -0.25
CA PHE A 99 -2.68 12.62 -0.26
C PHE A 99 -2.52 13.86 -1.15
N TRP A 100 -2.90 13.77 -2.42
CA TRP A 100 -2.72 14.88 -3.36
C TRP A 100 -3.53 16.11 -2.97
N PHE A 101 -4.82 15.92 -2.65
CA PHE A 101 -5.69 17.05 -2.28
C PHE A 101 -5.20 17.74 -1.01
N GLU A 102 -4.81 16.97 0.01
CA GLU A 102 -4.38 17.53 1.28
C GLU A 102 -2.96 18.11 1.24
N ARG A 103 -2.06 17.58 0.39
CA ARG A 103 -0.64 17.97 0.36
C ARG A 103 -0.27 18.88 -0.80
N ILE A 104 -1.16 19.16 -1.75
CA ILE A 104 -0.84 20.01 -2.92
C ILE A 104 -0.26 21.38 -2.54
N HIS A 105 -0.70 21.96 -1.41
CA HIS A 105 -0.20 23.25 -0.93
C HIS A 105 1.31 23.22 -0.58
N LEU A 106 1.87 22.04 -0.26
CA LEU A 106 3.29 21.87 0.03
C LEU A 106 4.17 21.88 -1.23
N MET A 107 3.61 21.59 -2.40
CA MET A 107 4.35 21.64 -3.68
C MET A 107 4.81 23.05 -4.06
N LEU A 108 4.33 24.07 -3.34
CA LEU A 108 4.66 25.48 -3.53
C LEU A 108 5.91 25.92 -2.76
N SER A 109 6.75 25.01 -2.29
CA SER A 109 8.08 25.34 -1.74
C SER A 109 9.02 24.14 -1.69
N ILE A 110 10.33 24.38 -1.76
CA ILE A 110 11.36 23.33 -1.54
C ILE A 110 11.17 22.65 -0.19
N LYS A 111 10.86 23.42 0.86
CA LYS A 111 10.60 22.89 2.21
C LYS A 111 9.41 21.93 2.20
N GLY A 112 8.31 22.31 1.55
CA GLY A 112 7.12 21.48 1.45
C GLY A 112 7.33 20.22 0.60
N LEU A 113 8.07 20.31 -0.51
CA LEU A 113 8.47 19.13 -1.30
C LEU A 113 9.27 18.14 -0.46
N ARG A 114 10.25 18.61 0.31
CA ARG A 114 11.03 17.75 1.24
C ARG A 114 10.16 17.10 2.31
N GLN A 115 9.17 17.83 2.83
CA GLN A 115 8.21 17.27 3.79
C GLN A 115 7.35 16.15 3.16
N MET A 116 6.89 16.34 1.92
CA MET A 116 6.16 15.30 1.19
C MET A 116 7.03 14.06 0.96
N LEU A 117 8.30 14.25 0.58
CA LEU A 117 9.25 13.14 0.38
C LEU A 117 9.50 12.35 1.66
N GLU A 118 9.63 13.03 2.81
CA GLU A 118 9.79 12.38 4.11
C GLU A 118 8.55 11.56 4.49
N GLU A 119 7.34 12.15 4.36
CA GLU A 119 6.07 11.48 4.63
C GLU A 119 5.92 10.22 3.75
N LEU A 120 6.19 10.34 2.45
CA LEU A 120 6.14 9.22 1.52
C LEU A 120 7.18 8.14 1.86
N SER A 121 8.41 8.52 2.24
CA SER A 121 9.45 7.56 2.66
C SER A 121 9.05 6.78 3.92
N ILE A 122 8.38 7.42 4.87
CA ILE A 122 7.84 6.76 6.07
C ILE A 122 6.77 5.74 5.67
N LEU A 123 5.84 6.12 4.79
CA LEU A 123 4.80 5.22 4.29
C LEU A 123 5.37 4.03 3.54
N THR A 124 6.32 4.25 2.62
CA THR A 124 7.04 3.19 1.91
C THR A 124 7.63 2.18 2.88
N LYS A 125 8.39 2.65 3.89
CA LYS A 125 9.00 1.78 4.90
C LYS A 125 7.96 1.07 5.79
N SER A 126 6.84 1.71 6.07
CA SER A 126 5.73 1.12 6.83
C SER A 126 5.15 -0.08 6.10
N PHE A 127 4.86 0.06 4.81
CA PHE A 127 4.33 -1.04 3.98
C PHE A 127 5.36 -2.15 3.78
N SER A 128 6.57 -1.83 3.32
CA SER A 128 7.58 -2.87 3.03
C SER A 128 7.95 -3.67 4.27
N LYS A 129 8.08 -3.01 5.43
CA LYS A 129 8.39 -3.70 6.69
C LYS A 129 7.22 -4.57 7.16
N LEU A 130 5.98 -4.16 6.90
CA LEU A 130 4.82 -4.96 7.26
C LEU A 130 4.70 -6.18 6.34
N ASP A 131 4.97 -6.01 5.05
CA ASP A 131 5.02 -7.08 4.05
C ASP A 131 5.97 -8.20 4.50
N GLU A 132 7.19 -7.85 4.94
CA GLU A 132 8.17 -8.81 5.49
C GLU A 132 7.70 -9.61 6.72
N GLN A 133 6.59 -9.22 7.36
CA GLN A 133 6.03 -9.87 8.56
C GLN A 133 4.78 -10.71 8.28
N VAL A 134 4.24 -10.62 7.07
CA VAL A 134 3.04 -11.33 6.62
C VAL A 134 3.42 -12.72 6.11
#